data_AF-A0A520CCM3-F1
#
_entry.id   AF-A0A520CCM3-F1
#
_cell.length_a   1.000
_cell.length_b   1.000
_cell.length_c   1.000
_cell.angle_alpha   90.00
_cell.angle_beta   90.00
_cell.angle_gamma   90.00
#
_symmetry.space_group_name_H-M   'P 1'
#
loop_
_entity.id
_entity.type
_entity.pdbx_description
1 polymer ?
#
loop_
_entity_poly.entity_id
_entity_poly.type
_entity_poly.pdbx_seq_one_letter_code
_entity_poly.pdbx_strand_id
1 'polypeptide(L)'
;LLEQNVEQGDIWRMCQTKDAPIRDWVKLAVNRARLSGMPAVFWLDEYRPHEAELIKKVRTYLKDYDTSGLDIQIMSQVRAMRYTLERVIRGKDTISVTGNILRDYLTDLFPIMELGTSAKMLSIVPLMAGGAMFETGAGGSAPKHVKQLVEENHLRWDSLGEFLALAVSLEDLGQKTGNQKAKILAETLDTATGMLLDNGKGPSTRTGELDNRGSHFYLALYWAQALAAQTEDKELQAHFAPLAESLSKNEQKIVEELKAVQGQPVDIGGYYRPDPAKTAAAMRPSATFNSALDAVSA
;
A
#
# COMPACT_ATOMS: atom_id res chain seq x y z
N LEU A 1 20.11 30.92 20.65
CA LEU A 1 20.40 30.12 19.43
C LEU A 1 19.69 30.72 18.22
N LEU A 2 18.37 30.94 18.28
CA LEU A 2 17.60 31.57 17.20
C LEU A 2 16.81 32.77 17.76
N GLU A 3 16.66 33.82 16.97
CA GLU A 3 15.90 35.04 17.25
C GLU A 3 15.08 35.41 16.00
N GLN A 4 13.85 35.87 16.19
CA GLN A 4 12.96 36.28 15.09
C GLN A 4 12.06 37.42 15.58
N ASN A 5 12.06 38.54 14.85
CA ASN A 5 11.10 39.63 15.05
C ASN A 5 9.76 39.24 14.44
N VAL A 6 8.66 39.43 15.18
CA VAL A 6 7.28 39.09 14.79
C VAL A 6 6.31 40.21 15.13
N GLU A 7 5.19 40.27 14.43
CA GLU A 7 4.10 41.24 14.61
C GLU A 7 2.82 40.58 15.16
N GLN A 8 1.84 41.41 15.54
CA GLN A 8 0.54 40.91 16.01
C GLN A 8 -0.19 40.17 14.88
N GLY A 9 -0.47 38.88 15.09
CA GLY A 9 -1.15 38.03 14.12
C GLY A 9 -0.21 37.04 13.40
N ASP A 10 1.11 37.17 13.59
CA ASP A 10 2.08 36.25 13.02
C ASP A 10 1.98 34.84 13.63
N ILE A 11 2.18 33.83 12.78
CA ILE A 11 2.28 32.43 13.20
C ILE A 11 3.74 32.03 13.27
N TRP A 12 4.29 32.07 14.47
CA TRP A 12 5.62 31.55 14.74
C TRP A 12 5.60 30.04 15.01
N ARG A 13 6.60 29.31 14.51
CA ARG A 13 6.73 27.87 14.73
C ARG A 13 8.19 27.43 14.84
N MET A 14 8.42 26.33 15.56
CA MET A 14 9.72 25.67 15.69
C MET A 14 9.59 24.19 15.37
N CYS A 15 10.59 23.63 14.68
CA CYS A 15 10.64 22.21 14.30
C CYS A 15 11.92 21.55 14.83
N GLN A 16 11.86 20.25 15.07
CA GLN A 16 13.01 19.46 15.50
C GLN A 16 13.10 18.18 14.65
N THR A 17 14.33 17.77 14.35
CA THR A 17 14.63 16.49 13.70
C THR A 17 15.82 15.88 14.43
N LYS A 18 15.67 14.63 14.88
CA LYS A 18 16.71 13.93 15.65
C LYS A 18 17.73 13.29 14.71
N ASP A 19 18.96 13.10 15.20
CA ASP A 19 20.08 12.54 14.42
C ASP A 19 19.83 11.11 13.95
N ALA A 20 19.35 10.25 14.86
CA ALA A 20 19.12 8.84 14.58
C ALA A 20 18.14 8.62 13.41
N PRO A 21 16.96 9.28 13.35
CA PRO A 21 16.10 9.24 12.17
C PRO A 21 16.77 9.70 10.87
N ILE A 22 17.68 10.67 10.90
CA ILE A 22 18.40 11.12 9.70
C ILE A 22 19.35 10.04 9.19
N ARG A 23 20.06 9.36 10.11
CA ARG A 23 20.95 8.24 9.75
C ARG A 23 20.18 7.09 9.12
N ASP A 24 19.04 6.72 9.71
CA ASP A 24 18.18 5.66 9.19
C ASP A 24 17.54 6.05 7.85
N TRP A 25 17.13 7.31 7.69
CA TRP A 25 16.64 7.84 6.42
C TRP A 25 17.69 7.76 5.28
N VAL A 26 18.96 8.09 5.57
CA VAL A 26 20.06 7.93 4.59
C VAL A 26 20.31 6.46 4.30
N LYS A 27 20.31 5.59 5.32
CA LYS A 27 20.43 4.13 5.16
C LYS A 27 19.39 3.59 4.20
N LEU A 28 18.12 3.95 4.42
CA LEU A 28 16.99 3.50 3.62
C LEU A 28 17.13 3.96 2.16
N ALA A 29 17.54 5.21 1.93
CA ALA A 29 17.77 5.73 0.59
C ALA A 29 18.83 4.93 -0.19
N VAL A 30 19.97 4.63 0.45
CA VAL A 30 21.05 3.83 -0.16
C VAL A 30 20.56 2.41 -0.45
N ASN A 31 19.86 1.79 0.50
CA ASN A 31 19.31 0.44 0.32
C ASN A 31 18.33 0.38 -0.86
N ARG A 32 17.41 1.34 -0.98
CA ARG A 32 16.45 1.38 -2.09
C ARG A 32 17.14 1.60 -3.43
N ALA A 33 18.10 2.53 -3.51
CA ALA A 33 18.88 2.75 -4.73
C ALA A 33 19.65 1.50 -5.16
N ARG A 34 20.24 0.79 -4.21
CA ARG A 34 20.98 -0.46 -4.44
C ARG A 34 20.08 -1.58 -4.96
N LEU A 35 18.92 -1.79 -4.33
CA LEU A 35 18.00 -2.88 -4.66
C LEU A 35 17.31 -2.64 -6.01
N SER A 36 16.96 -1.41 -6.36
CA SER A 36 16.25 -1.12 -7.61
C SER A 36 17.16 -0.75 -8.78
N GLY A 37 18.42 -0.35 -8.53
CA GLY A 37 19.31 0.21 -9.53
C GLY A 37 18.90 1.60 -10.04
N MET A 38 17.89 2.23 -9.41
CA MET A 38 17.41 3.55 -9.79
C MET A 38 18.29 4.65 -9.20
N PRO A 39 18.46 5.80 -9.90
CA PRO A 39 19.08 6.95 -9.28
C PRO A 39 18.22 7.50 -8.14
N ALA A 40 18.87 7.93 -7.07
CA ALA A 40 18.22 8.53 -5.90
C ALA A 40 18.62 9.99 -5.75
N VAL A 41 17.63 10.86 -5.63
CA VAL A 41 17.85 12.30 -5.48
C VAL A 41 17.36 12.72 -4.11
N PHE A 42 18.23 13.34 -3.31
CA PHE A 42 17.86 14.04 -2.08
C PHE A 42 17.34 15.44 -2.44
N TRP A 43 16.08 15.72 -2.11
CA TRP A 43 15.41 16.98 -2.43
C TRP A 43 15.63 17.96 -1.27
N LEU A 44 16.78 18.63 -1.30
CA LEU A 44 17.25 19.53 -0.25
C LEU A 44 17.76 20.82 -0.88
N ASP A 45 17.12 21.93 -0.52
CA ASP A 45 17.49 23.28 -0.93
C ASP A 45 18.49 23.88 0.07
N GLU A 46 19.70 24.16 -0.42
CA GLU A 46 20.76 24.76 0.37
C GLU A 46 20.43 26.17 0.86
N TYR A 47 19.49 26.87 0.21
CA TYR A 47 19.03 28.19 0.63
C TYR A 47 18.03 28.13 1.80
N ARG A 48 17.48 26.95 2.12
CA ARG A 48 16.64 26.75 3.31
C ARG A 48 17.52 26.28 4.48
N PRO A 49 17.67 27.07 5.56
CA PRO A 49 18.62 26.76 6.65
C PRO A 49 18.46 25.36 7.24
N HIS A 50 17.22 24.90 7.43
CA HIS A 50 16.95 23.54 7.91
C HIS A 50 17.53 22.46 6.97
N GLU A 51 17.34 22.61 5.66
CA GLU A 51 17.79 21.63 4.68
C GLU A 51 19.29 21.74 4.43
N ALA A 52 19.88 22.94 4.55
CA ALA A 52 21.34 23.11 4.55
C ALA A 52 22.01 22.29 5.67
N GLU A 53 21.43 22.24 6.88
CA GLU A 53 21.92 21.37 7.96
C GLU A 53 21.71 19.88 7.64
N LEU A 54 20.58 19.51 7.00
CA LEU A 54 20.36 18.15 6.52
C LEU A 54 21.38 17.74 5.45
N ILE A 55 21.75 18.61 4.51
CA ILE A 55 22.76 18.34 3.48
C ILE A 55 24.09 17.96 4.13
N LYS A 56 24.52 18.66 5.19
CA LYS A 56 25.74 18.31 5.93
C LYS A 56 25.67 16.89 6.50
N LYS A 57 24.52 16.54 7.10
CA LYS A 57 24.27 15.20 7.68
C LYS A 57 24.27 14.12 6.61
N VAL A 58 23.53 14.33 5.51
CA VAL A 58 23.48 13.42 4.35
C VAL A 58 24.88 13.17 3.78
N ARG A 59 25.64 14.23 3.49
CA ARG A 59 27.02 14.11 2.99
C ARG A 59 27.95 13.37 3.95
N THR A 60 27.71 13.48 5.24
CA THR A 60 28.49 12.76 6.26
C THR A 60 28.11 11.28 6.25
N TYR A 61 26.83 10.95 6.35
CA TYR A 61 26.37 9.57 6.50
C TYR A 61 26.41 8.75 5.22
N LEU A 62 26.38 9.38 4.03
CA LEU A 62 26.61 8.65 2.78
C LEU A 62 27.99 8.00 2.74
N LYS A 63 28.97 8.49 3.52
CA LYS A 63 30.31 7.88 3.64
C LYS A 63 30.32 6.60 4.48
N ASP A 64 29.28 6.37 5.28
CA ASP A 64 29.15 5.17 6.12
C ASP A 64 28.67 3.95 5.31
N TYR A 65 28.32 4.13 4.02
CA TYR A 65 27.79 3.10 3.14
C TYR A 65 28.60 2.95 1.85
N ASP A 66 28.60 1.73 1.30
CA ASP A 66 29.10 1.52 -0.05
C ASP A 66 28.11 2.11 -1.07
N THR A 67 28.54 3.18 -1.73
CA THR A 67 27.80 3.89 -2.78
C THR A 67 28.37 3.63 -4.17
N SER A 68 29.33 2.71 -4.31
CA SER A 68 29.91 2.35 -5.61
C SER A 68 28.83 1.89 -6.59
N GLY A 69 28.86 2.43 -7.81
CA GLY A 69 27.86 2.11 -8.85
C GLY A 69 26.45 2.68 -8.61
N LEU A 70 26.23 3.48 -7.56
CA LEU A 70 24.96 4.17 -7.34
C LEU A 70 25.01 5.61 -7.87
N ASP A 71 23.93 6.05 -8.49
CA ASP A 71 23.72 7.47 -8.85
C ASP A 71 22.91 8.15 -7.73
N ILE A 72 23.61 8.75 -6.76
CA ILE A 72 23.01 9.48 -5.65
C ILE A 72 23.36 10.95 -5.75
N GLN A 73 22.34 11.80 -5.85
CA GLN A 73 22.49 13.25 -6.06
C GLN A 73 21.76 14.04 -4.98
N ILE A 74 22.20 15.29 -4.75
CA ILE A 74 21.49 16.26 -3.90
C ILE A 74 21.12 17.44 -4.80
N MET A 75 19.83 17.80 -4.83
CA MET A 75 19.30 18.90 -5.64
C MET A 75 18.27 19.70 -4.84
N SER A 76 18.11 21.00 -5.13
CA SER A 76 16.96 21.76 -4.62
C SER A 76 15.65 21.13 -5.10
N GLN A 77 14.53 21.37 -4.39
CA GLN A 77 13.27 20.70 -4.71
C GLN A 77 12.83 20.98 -6.16
N VAL A 78 12.99 22.23 -6.62
CA VAL A 78 12.64 22.64 -8.00
C VAL A 78 13.50 21.92 -9.03
N ARG A 79 14.80 21.80 -8.78
CA ARG A 79 15.72 21.11 -9.70
C ARG A 79 15.45 19.60 -9.72
N ALA A 80 15.21 19.01 -8.55
CA ALA A 80 14.89 17.60 -8.40
C ALA A 80 13.56 17.24 -9.09
N MET A 81 12.53 18.09 -8.96
CA MET A 81 11.27 17.94 -9.67
C MET A 81 11.48 17.96 -11.18
N ARG A 82 12.21 18.96 -11.72
CA ARG A 82 12.51 19.03 -13.16
C ARG A 82 13.25 17.79 -13.65
N TYR A 83 14.30 17.38 -12.94
CA TYR A 83 15.09 16.19 -13.26
C TYR A 83 14.22 14.92 -13.30
N THR A 84 13.35 14.76 -12.30
CA THR A 84 12.42 13.62 -12.20
C THR A 84 11.43 13.63 -13.37
N LEU A 85 10.82 14.77 -13.68
CA LEU A 85 9.88 14.89 -14.81
C LEU A 85 10.54 14.67 -16.18
N GLU A 86 11.79 15.12 -16.36
CA GLU A 86 12.54 14.84 -17.58
C GLU A 86 12.88 13.35 -17.71
N ARG A 87 13.07 12.63 -16.61
CA ARG A 87 13.30 11.18 -16.65
C ARG A 87 12.02 10.41 -16.89
N VAL A 88 10.93 10.73 -16.19
CA VAL A 88 9.67 9.99 -16.28
C VAL A 88 9.07 10.06 -17.68
N ILE A 89 9.13 11.21 -18.36
CA ILE A 89 8.65 11.35 -19.75
C ILE A 89 9.47 10.50 -20.75
N ARG A 90 10.65 10.02 -20.34
CA ARG A 90 11.52 9.13 -21.12
C ARG A 90 11.44 7.67 -20.64
N GLY A 91 10.43 7.33 -19.84
CA GLY A 91 10.23 5.99 -19.29
C GLY A 91 11.33 5.57 -18.31
N LYS A 92 11.92 6.52 -17.57
CA LYS A 92 12.96 6.26 -16.58
C LYS A 92 12.51 6.61 -15.18
N ASP A 93 12.83 5.73 -14.23
CA ASP A 93 12.45 5.88 -12.83
C ASP A 93 13.46 6.71 -12.02
N THR A 94 13.01 7.36 -10.95
CA THR A 94 13.86 8.14 -10.05
C THR A 94 13.33 8.04 -8.62
N ILE A 95 14.20 7.71 -7.65
CA ILE A 95 13.82 7.71 -6.24
C ILE A 95 13.91 9.16 -5.72
N SER A 96 12.80 9.70 -5.22
CA SER A 96 12.77 10.95 -4.47
C SER A 96 13.03 10.70 -2.98
N VAL A 97 14.14 11.21 -2.45
CA VAL A 97 14.52 11.11 -1.04
C VAL A 97 14.26 12.45 -0.37
N THR A 98 13.18 12.54 0.41
CA THR A 98 12.65 13.84 0.87
C THR A 98 12.42 13.90 2.37
N GLY A 99 12.22 15.11 2.89
CA GLY A 99 11.68 15.33 4.24
C GLY A 99 10.18 15.01 4.34
N ASN A 100 9.63 15.14 5.55
CA ASN A 100 8.29 14.65 5.89
C ASN A 100 7.15 15.26 5.05
N ILE A 101 7.16 16.58 4.84
CA ILE A 101 6.09 17.26 4.06
C ILE A 101 6.12 16.84 2.59
N LEU A 102 7.30 16.80 1.98
CA LEU A 102 7.41 16.40 0.57
C LEU A 102 7.13 14.92 0.35
N ARG A 103 7.40 14.06 1.34
CA ARG A 103 6.97 12.65 1.27
C ARG A 103 5.47 12.62 0.99
N ASP A 104 4.69 13.31 1.83
CA ASP A 104 3.24 13.39 1.72
C ASP A 104 2.78 13.89 0.35
N TYR A 105 3.36 15.00 -0.13
CA TYR A 105 2.96 15.60 -1.41
C TYR A 105 3.31 14.72 -2.61
N LEU A 106 4.50 14.14 -2.63
CA LEU A 106 5.00 13.41 -3.80
C LEU A 106 4.39 12.01 -3.89
N THR A 107 4.10 11.36 -2.76
CA THR A 107 3.41 10.05 -2.74
C THR A 107 1.93 10.15 -3.08
N ASP A 108 1.36 11.37 -3.13
CA ASP A 108 0.05 11.59 -3.74
C ASP A 108 0.18 11.98 -5.22
N LEU A 109 1.04 12.96 -5.51
CA LEU A 109 1.21 13.54 -6.85
C LEU A 109 1.57 12.49 -7.91
N PHE A 110 2.68 11.75 -7.74
CA PHE A 110 3.16 10.84 -8.78
C PHE A 110 2.22 9.62 -8.94
N PRO A 111 1.78 8.95 -7.87
CA PRO A 111 0.83 7.84 -8.00
C PRO A 111 -0.50 8.22 -8.62
N ILE A 112 -1.05 9.41 -8.34
CA ILE A 112 -2.27 9.88 -9.03
C ILE A 112 -2.01 10.01 -10.54
N MET A 113 -0.86 10.56 -10.95
CA MET A 113 -0.54 10.75 -12.36
C MET A 113 -0.23 9.42 -13.08
N GLU A 114 0.38 8.47 -12.39
CA GLU A 114 0.81 7.19 -12.94
C GLU A 114 -0.31 6.12 -12.93
N LEU A 115 -1.11 6.08 -11.86
CA LEU A 115 -2.06 5.00 -11.56
C LEU A 115 -3.52 5.48 -11.46
N GLY A 116 -3.76 6.79 -11.55
CA GLY A 116 -5.08 7.40 -11.36
C GLY A 116 -5.54 7.49 -9.90
N THR A 117 -4.73 7.00 -8.95
CA THR A 117 -5.01 7.01 -7.50
C THR A 117 -3.74 6.74 -6.69
N SER A 118 -3.65 7.32 -5.49
CA SER A 118 -2.56 7.07 -4.53
C SER A 118 -2.83 5.87 -3.58
N ALA A 119 -3.98 5.22 -3.71
CA ALA A 119 -4.32 4.02 -2.94
C ALA A 119 -3.61 2.74 -3.42
N LYS A 120 -3.05 2.75 -4.63
CA LYS A 120 -2.40 1.59 -5.26
C LYS A 120 -0.89 1.59 -5.07
N MET A 121 -0.45 1.87 -3.84
CA MET A 121 0.95 2.05 -3.51
C MET A 121 1.36 1.16 -2.35
N LEU A 122 2.59 0.65 -2.41
CA LEU A 122 3.27 0.09 -1.26
C LEU A 122 3.81 1.23 -0.38
N SER A 123 3.40 1.26 0.89
CA SER A 123 3.96 2.17 1.90
C SER A 123 4.52 1.36 3.06
N ILE A 124 5.84 1.20 3.06
CA ILE A 124 6.59 0.36 4.01
C ILE A 124 7.39 1.27 4.93
N VAL A 125 7.23 1.07 6.24
CA VAL A 125 7.93 1.81 7.30
C VAL A 125 8.76 0.84 8.13
N PRO A 126 10.06 0.67 7.81
CA PRO A 126 10.98 -0.06 8.67
C PRO A 126 11.08 0.64 10.03
N LEU A 127 10.66 -0.02 11.10
CA LEU A 127 10.73 0.56 12.44
C LEU A 127 12.16 0.49 12.93
N MET A 128 12.66 1.57 13.54
CA MET A 128 14.04 1.63 14.05
C MET A 128 14.36 0.52 15.08
N ALA A 129 13.34 -0.05 15.73
CA ALA A 129 13.49 -1.16 16.68
C ALA A 129 13.58 -2.55 16.01
N GLY A 130 13.61 -2.64 14.67
CA GLY A 130 13.72 -3.89 13.90
C GLY A 130 12.39 -4.47 13.41
N GLY A 131 11.26 -3.92 13.85
CA GLY A 131 9.94 -4.23 13.30
C GLY A 131 9.70 -3.55 11.94
N ALA A 132 8.51 -3.73 11.39
CA ALA A 132 8.05 -3.03 10.19
C ALA A 132 6.56 -2.69 10.35
N MET A 133 6.14 -1.60 9.74
CA MET A 133 4.74 -1.20 9.58
C MET A 133 4.45 -1.09 8.10
N PHE A 134 3.30 -1.62 7.67
CA PHE A 134 2.87 -1.67 6.28
C PHE A 134 1.56 -0.91 6.16
N GLU A 135 1.63 0.30 5.62
CA GLU A 135 0.44 1.10 5.36
C GLU A 135 -0.16 0.65 4.01
N THR A 136 -1.49 0.57 3.96
CA THR A 136 -2.24 -0.03 2.85
C THR A 136 -2.47 0.93 1.68
N GLY A 137 -1.72 2.04 1.63
CA GLY A 137 -1.81 3.10 0.63
C GLY A 137 -1.42 4.45 1.21
N ALA A 138 -1.38 5.49 0.37
CA ALA A 138 -1.04 6.86 0.78
C ALA A 138 -2.25 7.80 0.90
N GLY A 139 -3.46 7.29 0.64
CA GLY A 139 -4.71 8.07 0.62
C GLY A 139 -5.44 8.16 1.97
N GLY A 140 -6.57 8.88 1.98
CA GLY A 140 -7.47 8.97 3.13
C GLY A 140 -8.60 7.92 3.14
N SER A 141 -9.52 8.02 4.09
CA SER A 141 -10.62 7.05 4.31
C SER A 141 -11.83 7.19 3.37
N ALA A 142 -11.73 8.02 2.32
CA ALA A 142 -12.73 8.17 1.25
C ALA A 142 -14.22 8.23 1.71
N PRO A 143 -14.66 9.30 2.42
CA PRO A 143 -16.03 9.39 2.97
C PRO A 143 -17.15 9.31 1.91
N LYS A 144 -16.85 9.69 0.66
CA LYS A 144 -17.80 9.55 -0.47
C LYS A 144 -18.09 8.10 -0.85
N HIS A 145 -17.25 7.15 -0.46
CA HIS A 145 -17.50 5.72 -0.66
C HIS A 145 -18.54 5.21 0.33
N VAL A 146 -18.46 5.66 1.58
CA VAL A 146 -19.46 5.33 2.62
C VAL A 146 -20.84 5.84 2.22
N LYS A 147 -20.92 7.03 1.61
CA LYS A 147 -22.19 7.55 1.07
C LYS A 147 -22.82 6.59 0.05
N GLN A 148 -22.06 6.15 -0.96
CA GLN A 148 -22.56 5.21 -1.98
C GLN A 148 -22.91 3.85 -1.36
N LEU A 149 -22.14 3.38 -0.39
CA LEU A 149 -22.47 2.17 0.34
C LEU A 149 -23.83 2.30 1.02
N VAL A 150 -24.08 3.35 1.80
CA VAL A 150 -25.34 3.50 2.55
C VAL A 150 -26.54 3.72 1.63
N GLU A 151 -26.38 4.49 0.55
CA GLU A 151 -27.48 4.83 -0.36
C GLU A 151 -27.80 3.71 -1.37
N GLU A 152 -26.78 2.99 -1.84
CA GLU A 152 -26.89 2.09 -2.99
C GLU A 152 -26.29 0.70 -2.75
N ASN A 153 -25.80 0.43 -1.54
CA ASN A 153 -25.13 -0.82 -1.15
C ASN A 153 -24.05 -1.23 -2.15
N HIS A 154 -23.24 -0.27 -2.60
CA HIS A 154 -22.09 -0.50 -3.49
C HIS A 154 -20.85 0.20 -2.92
N LEU A 155 -19.78 -0.57 -2.68
CA LEU A 155 -18.54 -0.05 -2.13
C LEU A 155 -17.44 -0.04 -3.20
N ARG A 156 -17.16 1.12 -3.78
CA ARG A 156 -16.10 1.30 -4.80
C ARG A 156 -14.68 1.49 -4.23
N TRP A 157 -14.45 1.10 -2.97
CA TRP A 157 -13.11 1.14 -2.37
C TRP A 157 -12.23 0.05 -2.98
N ASP A 158 -11.03 0.42 -3.42
CA ASP A 158 -10.05 -0.49 -3.99
C ASP A 158 -9.06 -0.95 -2.91
N SER A 159 -9.16 -2.22 -2.52
CA SER A 159 -8.33 -2.84 -1.48
C SER A 159 -6.97 -3.32 -1.99
N LEU A 160 -6.56 -3.01 -3.22
CA LEU A 160 -5.28 -3.44 -3.77
C LEU A 160 -4.10 -3.15 -2.84
N GLY A 161 -4.06 -1.97 -2.23
CA GLY A 161 -2.99 -1.60 -1.29
C GLY A 161 -3.00 -2.43 -0.01
N GLU A 162 -4.15 -2.95 0.43
CA GLU A 162 -4.24 -3.90 1.55
C GLU A 162 -3.63 -5.25 1.18
N PHE A 163 -3.87 -5.72 -0.05
CA PHE A 163 -3.33 -6.99 -0.55
C PHE A 163 -1.81 -6.93 -0.69
N LEU A 164 -1.31 -5.83 -1.28
CA LEU A 164 0.12 -5.56 -1.41
C LEU A 164 0.81 -5.44 -0.04
N ALA A 165 0.21 -4.73 0.92
CA ALA A 165 0.75 -4.62 2.27
C ALA A 165 0.79 -5.97 2.99
N LEU A 166 -0.24 -6.81 2.82
CA LEU A 166 -0.29 -8.15 3.41
C LEU A 166 0.80 -9.07 2.83
N ALA A 167 1.03 -9.04 1.52
CA ALA A 167 2.08 -9.84 0.89
C ALA A 167 3.46 -9.49 1.45
N VAL A 168 3.79 -8.19 1.51
CA VAL A 168 5.06 -7.72 2.08
C VAL A 168 5.17 -8.01 3.57
N SER A 169 4.06 -7.94 4.32
CA SER A 169 4.03 -8.30 5.75
C SER A 169 4.37 -9.78 5.98
N LEU A 170 3.79 -10.68 5.17
CA LEU A 170 4.07 -12.11 5.22
C LEU A 170 5.50 -12.43 4.77
N GLU A 171 6.01 -11.71 3.77
CA GLU A 171 7.39 -11.82 3.31
C GLU A 171 8.37 -11.42 4.43
N ASP A 172 8.19 -10.25 5.05
CA ASP A 172 9.03 -9.76 6.15
C ASP A 172 9.03 -10.73 7.34
N LEU A 173 7.85 -11.27 7.69
CA LEU A 173 7.72 -12.32 8.71
C LEU A 173 8.53 -13.58 8.32
N GLY A 174 8.37 -14.06 7.09
CA GLY A 174 9.09 -15.22 6.57
C GLY A 174 10.61 -15.03 6.62
N GLN A 175 11.10 -13.86 6.18
CA GLN A 175 12.52 -13.53 6.19
C GLN A 175 13.10 -13.42 7.61
N LYS A 176 12.40 -12.75 8.53
CA LYS A 176 12.89 -12.53 9.90
C LYS A 176 12.83 -13.77 10.79
N THR A 177 11.87 -14.65 10.56
CA THR A 177 11.64 -15.83 11.41
C THR A 177 12.08 -17.14 10.78
N GLY A 178 12.40 -17.16 9.49
CA GLY A 178 12.64 -18.38 8.73
C GLY A 178 11.36 -19.20 8.47
N ASN A 179 10.18 -18.59 8.60
CA ASN A 179 8.90 -19.28 8.37
C ASN A 179 8.64 -19.47 6.88
N GLN A 180 8.92 -20.68 6.38
CA GLN A 180 8.73 -21.02 4.97
C GLN A 180 7.25 -20.95 4.53
N LYS A 181 6.29 -21.31 5.39
CA LYS A 181 4.86 -21.20 5.06
C LYS A 181 4.44 -19.74 4.86
N ALA A 182 4.96 -18.82 5.67
CA ALA A 182 4.70 -17.39 5.49
C ALA A 182 5.25 -16.87 4.15
N LYS A 183 6.43 -17.33 3.74
CA LYS A 183 7.01 -17.01 2.44
C LYS A 183 6.13 -17.49 1.28
N ILE A 184 5.67 -18.75 1.33
CA ILE A 184 4.77 -19.31 0.30
C ILE A 184 3.45 -18.53 0.25
N LEU A 185 2.88 -18.16 1.41
CA LEU A 185 1.68 -17.33 1.48
C LEU A 185 1.89 -15.97 0.82
N ALA A 186 3.05 -15.34 1.01
CA ALA A 186 3.39 -14.07 0.37
C ALA A 186 3.47 -14.21 -1.17
N GLU A 187 4.25 -15.17 -1.67
CA GLU A 187 4.48 -15.38 -3.11
C GLU A 187 3.19 -15.77 -3.85
N THR A 188 2.35 -16.59 -3.21
CA THR A 188 1.04 -16.95 -3.78
C THR A 188 0.03 -15.81 -3.72
N LEU A 189 0.13 -14.89 -2.73
CA LEU A 189 -0.69 -13.68 -2.67
C LEU A 189 -0.26 -12.66 -3.74
N ASP A 190 1.05 -12.52 -4.00
CA ASP A 190 1.55 -11.70 -5.12
C ASP A 190 1.02 -12.24 -6.46
N THR A 191 1.06 -13.55 -6.64
CA THR A 191 0.49 -14.22 -7.83
C THR A 191 -1.01 -13.93 -7.95
N ALA A 192 -1.77 -14.07 -6.86
CA ALA A 192 -3.21 -13.79 -6.84
C ALA A 192 -3.53 -12.33 -7.15
N THR A 193 -2.71 -11.41 -6.64
CA THR A 193 -2.84 -9.97 -6.90
C THR A 193 -2.57 -9.65 -8.36
N GLY A 194 -1.56 -10.28 -8.97
CA GLY A 194 -1.31 -10.20 -10.42
C GLY A 194 -2.50 -10.69 -11.24
N MET A 195 -3.05 -11.87 -10.90
CA MET A 195 -4.25 -12.40 -11.56
C MET A 195 -5.47 -11.48 -11.41
N LEU A 196 -5.64 -10.83 -10.26
CA LEU A 196 -6.73 -9.86 -10.04
C LEU A 196 -6.62 -8.67 -10.99
N LEU A 197 -5.40 -8.16 -11.20
CA LEU A 197 -5.12 -7.06 -12.12
C LEU A 197 -5.30 -7.49 -13.58
N ASP A 198 -4.69 -8.60 -13.99
CA ASP A 198 -4.73 -9.12 -15.37
C ASP A 198 -6.15 -9.42 -15.84
N ASN A 199 -7.01 -9.91 -14.94
CA ASN A 199 -8.40 -10.23 -15.24
C ASN A 199 -9.38 -9.07 -14.98
N GLY A 200 -8.88 -7.88 -14.63
CA GLY A 200 -9.70 -6.70 -14.40
C GLY A 200 -10.73 -6.87 -13.28
N LYS A 201 -10.39 -7.60 -12.21
CA LYS A 201 -11.30 -7.92 -11.09
C LYS A 201 -11.25 -6.92 -9.93
N GLY A 202 -10.85 -5.68 -10.23
CA GLY A 202 -10.98 -4.55 -9.30
C GLY A 202 -12.43 -4.05 -9.19
N PRO A 203 -12.75 -3.22 -8.18
CA PRO A 203 -14.08 -2.63 -8.04
C PRO A 203 -14.37 -1.64 -9.17
N SER A 204 -15.58 -1.69 -9.70
CA SER A 204 -16.14 -0.64 -10.55
C SER A 204 -16.62 0.53 -9.70
N THR A 205 -16.85 1.68 -10.34
CA THR A 205 -17.49 2.84 -9.71
C THR A 205 -19.01 2.81 -9.82
N ARG A 206 -19.58 1.91 -10.64
CA ARG A 206 -21.01 1.84 -10.96
C ARG A 206 -21.72 0.77 -10.16
N THR A 207 -22.79 1.16 -9.46
CA THR A 207 -23.71 0.25 -8.79
C THR A 207 -24.31 -0.77 -9.77
N GLY A 208 -24.37 -2.04 -9.37
CA GLY A 208 -24.74 -3.18 -10.19
C GLY A 208 -23.56 -3.93 -10.81
N GLU A 209 -22.37 -3.32 -10.83
CA GLU A 209 -21.13 -3.97 -11.25
C GLU A 209 -20.35 -4.55 -10.05
N LEU A 210 -19.19 -5.18 -10.33
CA LEU A 210 -18.35 -5.73 -9.28
C LEU A 210 -17.89 -4.60 -8.33
N ASP A 211 -18.00 -4.80 -7.03
CA ASP A 211 -17.56 -3.82 -6.03
C ASP A 211 -16.43 -4.41 -5.15
N ASN A 212 -16.07 -3.72 -4.07
CA ASN A 212 -15.01 -4.13 -3.15
C ASN A 212 -15.15 -5.60 -2.69
N ARG A 213 -16.36 -6.03 -2.30
CA ARG A 213 -16.63 -7.39 -1.81
C ARG A 213 -16.39 -8.43 -2.91
N GLY A 214 -16.75 -8.09 -4.14
CA GLY A 214 -16.46 -8.89 -5.32
C GLY A 214 -14.96 -9.03 -5.58
N SER A 215 -14.18 -7.95 -5.43
CA SER A 215 -12.72 -8.02 -5.58
C SER A 215 -12.06 -8.91 -4.50
N HIS A 216 -12.56 -8.88 -3.26
CA HIS A 216 -12.10 -9.76 -2.18
C HIS A 216 -12.39 -11.24 -2.47
N PHE A 217 -13.57 -11.55 -3.02
CA PHE A 217 -13.88 -12.90 -3.47
C PHE A 217 -12.89 -13.38 -4.54
N TYR A 218 -12.62 -12.56 -5.57
CA TYR A 218 -11.68 -12.93 -6.63
C TYR A 218 -10.25 -13.10 -6.12
N LEU A 219 -9.80 -12.25 -5.19
CA LEU A 219 -8.50 -12.44 -4.55
C LEU A 219 -8.45 -13.78 -3.79
N ALA A 220 -9.47 -14.10 -2.99
CA ALA A 220 -9.53 -15.36 -2.26
C ALA A 220 -9.52 -16.58 -3.20
N LEU A 221 -10.25 -16.51 -4.32
CA LEU A 221 -10.26 -17.53 -5.36
C LEU A 221 -8.85 -17.74 -5.94
N TYR A 222 -8.22 -16.68 -6.42
CA TYR A 222 -6.89 -16.77 -7.06
C TYR A 222 -5.81 -17.18 -6.07
N TRP A 223 -5.90 -16.74 -4.82
CA TRP A 223 -4.95 -17.12 -3.79
C TRP A 223 -5.08 -18.59 -3.40
N ALA A 224 -6.31 -19.09 -3.23
CA ALA A 224 -6.56 -20.52 -3.00
C ALA A 224 -6.06 -21.37 -4.18
N GLN A 225 -6.28 -20.93 -5.43
CA GLN A 225 -5.78 -21.60 -6.63
C GLN A 225 -4.25 -21.64 -6.66
N ALA A 226 -3.57 -20.53 -6.36
CA ALA A 226 -2.11 -20.47 -6.31
C ALA A 226 -1.53 -21.36 -5.20
N LEU A 227 -2.15 -21.37 -4.01
CA LEU A 227 -1.77 -22.25 -2.90
C LEU A 227 -2.00 -23.74 -3.20
N ALA A 228 -3.05 -24.07 -3.95
CA ALA A 228 -3.31 -25.43 -4.41
C ALA A 228 -2.40 -25.86 -5.57
N ALA A 229 -1.84 -24.91 -6.33
CA ALA A 229 -0.98 -25.19 -7.48
C ALA A 229 0.52 -25.27 -7.13
N GLN A 230 0.98 -24.55 -6.10
CA GLN A 230 2.39 -24.56 -5.70
C GLN A 230 2.87 -25.96 -5.28
N THR A 231 4.18 -26.20 -5.37
CA THR A 231 4.79 -27.52 -5.12
C THR A 231 5.82 -27.53 -4.01
N GLU A 232 6.02 -26.40 -3.33
CA GLU A 232 7.01 -26.21 -2.26
C GLU A 232 6.56 -26.79 -0.93
N ASP A 233 5.26 -26.70 -0.60
CA ASP A 233 4.67 -27.24 0.63
C ASP A 233 3.42 -28.08 0.32
N LYS A 234 3.55 -29.39 0.48
CA LYS A 234 2.47 -30.35 0.19
C LYS A 234 1.31 -30.29 1.18
N GLU A 235 1.55 -29.85 2.40
CA GLU A 235 0.53 -29.71 3.43
C GLU A 235 -0.37 -28.50 3.10
N LEU A 236 0.23 -27.34 2.80
CA LEU A 236 -0.49 -26.16 2.31
C LEU A 236 -1.25 -26.46 1.01
N GLN A 237 -0.61 -27.17 0.07
CA GLN A 237 -1.25 -27.59 -1.16
C GLN A 237 -2.53 -28.40 -0.89
N ALA A 238 -2.43 -29.44 -0.06
CA ALA A 238 -3.57 -30.29 0.27
C ALA A 238 -4.65 -29.56 1.08
N HIS A 239 -4.24 -28.65 1.97
CA HIS A 239 -5.16 -27.87 2.79
C HIS A 239 -6.02 -26.90 1.96
N PHE A 240 -5.43 -26.22 0.97
CA PHE A 240 -6.14 -25.23 0.15
C PHE A 240 -6.81 -25.80 -1.11
N ALA A 241 -6.49 -27.03 -1.52
CA ALA A 241 -7.12 -27.66 -2.69
C ALA A 241 -8.66 -27.71 -2.61
N PRO A 242 -9.28 -28.14 -1.50
CA PRO A 242 -10.75 -28.15 -1.37
C PRO A 242 -11.37 -26.76 -1.44
N LEU A 243 -10.72 -25.74 -0.87
CA LEU A 243 -11.18 -24.36 -0.97
C LEU A 243 -11.13 -23.86 -2.40
N ALA A 244 -10.00 -24.07 -3.08
CA ALA A 244 -9.83 -23.66 -4.48
C ALA A 244 -10.89 -24.28 -5.38
N GLU A 245 -11.18 -25.57 -5.20
CA GLU A 245 -12.23 -26.28 -5.93
C GLU A 245 -13.63 -25.72 -5.60
N SER A 246 -13.94 -25.51 -4.32
CA SER A 246 -15.23 -24.99 -3.87
C SER A 246 -15.51 -23.59 -4.41
N LEU A 247 -14.54 -22.67 -4.29
CA LEU A 247 -14.67 -21.30 -4.80
C LEU A 247 -14.77 -21.29 -6.33
N SER A 248 -13.98 -22.11 -7.04
CA SER A 248 -14.03 -22.20 -8.50
C SER A 248 -15.39 -22.72 -9.00
N LYS A 249 -15.94 -23.76 -8.36
CA LYS A 249 -17.26 -24.32 -8.72
C LYS A 249 -18.41 -23.35 -8.43
N ASN A 250 -18.27 -22.52 -7.40
CA ASN A 250 -19.32 -21.60 -6.96
C ASN A 250 -19.11 -20.15 -7.42
N GLU A 251 -18.17 -19.87 -8.32
CA GLU A 251 -17.82 -18.50 -8.73
C GLU A 251 -19.06 -17.69 -9.13
N GLN A 252 -19.82 -18.19 -10.09
CA GLN A 252 -21.00 -17.50 -10.60
C GLN A 252 -22.04 -17.24 -9.50
N LYS A 253 -22.33 -18.25 -8.67
CA LYS A 253 -23.30 -18.16 -7.59
C LYS A 253 -22.89 -17.10 -6.55
N ILE A 254 -21.62 -17.08 -6.15
CA ILE A 254 -21.10 -16.09 -5.20
C ILE A 254 -21.20 -14.68 -5.78
N VAL A 255 -20.81 -14.48 -7.04
CA VAL A 255 -20.89 -13.17 -7.71
C VAL A 255 -22.36 -12.70 -7.82
N GLU A 256 -23.30 -13.59 -8.10
CA GLU A 256 -24.73 -13.29 -8.13
C GLU A 256 -25.25 -12.89 -6.75
N GLU A 257 -24.90 -13.62 -5.68
CA GLU A 257 -25.26 -13.27 -4.30
C GLU A 257 -24.71 -11.90 -3.88
N LEU A 258 -23.45 -11.59 -4.23
CA LEU A 258 -22.82 -10.30 -3.92
C LEU A 258 -23.45 -9.14 -4.72
N LYS A 259 -23.92 -9.38 -5.94
CA LYS A 259 -24.60 -8.37 -6.77
C LYS A 259 -26.05 -8.14 -6.36
N ALA A 260 -26.75 -9.19 -5.93
CA ALA A 260 -28.19 -9.15 -5.64
C ALA A 260 -28.58 -8.14 -4.55
N VAL A 261 -27.65 -7.78 -3.66
CA VAL A 261 -27.89 -6.79 -2.60
C VAL A 261 -27.66 -5.34 -3.02
N GLN A 262 -27.04 -5.11 -4.19
CA GLN A 262 -26.72 -3.76 -4.68
C GLN A 262 -27.96 -3.02 -5.19
N GLY A 263 -27.89 -1.69 -5.23
CA GLY A 263 -28.97 -0.80 -5.69
C GLY A 263 -30.05 -0.54 -4.66
N GLN A 264 -29.89 -1.06 -3.44
CA GLN A 264 -30.79 -0.84 -2.31
C GLN A 264 -30.06 -0.11 -1.18
N PRO A 265 -30.72 0.78 -0.43
CA PRO A 265 -30.12 1.35 0.77
C PRO A 265 -29.78 0.27 1.80
N VAL A 266 -28.72 0.48 2.57
CA VAL A 266 -28.31 -0.42 3.67
C VAL A 266 -28.07 0.38 4.95
N ASP A 267 -28.64 -0.10 6.05
CA ASP A 267 -28.43 0.47 7.38
C ASP A 267 -27.28 -0.26 8.10
N ILE A 268 -26.17 0.43 8.28
CA ILE A 268 -24.99 -0.06 9.03
C ILE A 268 -25.03 0.34 10.53
N GLY A 269 -26.07 1.03 11.00
CA GLY A 269 -26.27 1.34 12.42
C GLY A 269 -25.38 2.44 12.99
N GLY A 270 -24.79 3.30 12.15
CA GLY A 270 -23.96 4.44 12.57
C GLY A 270 -22.94 4.84 11.50
N TYR A 271 -22.24 5.96 11.70
CA TYR A 271 -21.18 6.41 10.78
C TYR A 271 -19.78 6.24 11.39
N TYR A 272 -19.46 7.00 12.44
CA TYR A 272 -18.15 6.90 13.12
C TYR A 272 -18.02 5.64 14.00
N ARG A 273 -19.16 5.11 14.46
CA ARG A 273 -19.24 3.88 15.25
C ARG A 273 -20.46 3.07 14.76
N PRO A 274 -20.35 2.39 13.62
CA PRO A 274 -21.44 1.57 13.09
C PRO A 274 -21.70 0.35 13.98
N ASP A 275 -22.88 -0.25 13.84
CA ASP A 275 -23.22 -1.49 14.53
C ASP A 275 -22.45 -2.67 13.90
N PRO A 276 -21.67 -3.45 14.68
CA PRO A 276 -20.85 -4.51 14.12
C PRO A 276 -21.64 -5.61 13.40
N ALA A 277 -22.82 -5.97 13.90
CA ALA A 277 -23.62 -7.04 13.31
C ALA A 277 -24.26 -6.59 11.99
N LYS A 278 -24.81 -5.37 11.95
CA LYS A 278 -25.34 -4.77 10.72
C LYS A 278 -24.25 -4.58 9.66
N THR A 279 -23.08 -4.10 10.07
CA THR A 279 -21.95 -3.92 9.16
C THR A 279 -21.47 -5.27 8.60
N ALA A 280 -21.34 -6.30 9.45
CA ALA A 280 -20.96 -7.63 9.00
C ALA A 280 -21.97 -8.21 8.00
N ALA A 281 -23.28 -8.05 8.26
CA ALA A 281 -24.33 -8.50 7.34
C ALA A 281 -24.26 -7.77 5.98
N ALA A 282 -24.00 -6.46 5.98
CA ALA A 282 -23.82 -5.67 4.76
C ALA A 282 -22.55 -6.06 3.98
N MET A 283 -21.45 -6.34 4.68
CA MET A 283 -20.15 -6.64 4.07
C MET A 283 -19.97 -8.11 3.65
N ARG A 284 -20.71 -9.05 4.26
CA ARG A 284 -20.61 -10.50 3.99
C ARG A 284 -21.96 -11.11 3.55
N PRO A 285 -22.62 -10.61 2.49
CA PRO A 285 -23.98 -11.04 2.14
C PRO A 285 -24.03 -12.41 1.42
N SER A 286 -22.90 -12.91 0.89
CA SER A 286 -22.85 -14.22 0.22
C SER A 286 -22.71 -15.35 1.25
N ALA A 287 -23.82 -16.06 1.50
CA ALA A 287 -23.83 -17.24 2.36
C ALA A 287 -22.96 -18.37 1.80
N THR A 288 -22.91 -18.50 0.47
CA THR A 288 -22.08 -19.50 -0.21
C THR A 288 -20.59 -19.20 0.04
N PHE A 289 -20.17 -17.94 -0.09
CA PHE A 289 -18.78 -17.56 0.14
C PHE A 289 -18.38 -17.71 1.62
N ASN A 290 -19.24 -17.25 2.54
CA ASN A 290 -19.01 -17.41 3.98
C ASN A 290 -18.82 -18.88 4.36
N SER A 291 -19.71 -19.76 3.88
CA SER A 291 -19.64 -21.20 4.18
C SER A 291 -18.37 -21.85 3.61
N ALA A 292 -17.91 -21.41 2.44
CA ALA A 292 -16.67 -21.91 1.84
C ALA A 292 -15.43 -21.53 2.67
N LEU A 293 -15.38 -20.29 3.19
CA LEU A 293 -14.27 -19.83 4.03
C LEU A 293 -14.30 -20.46 5.43
N ASP A 294 -15.48 -20.60 6.03
CA ASP A 294 -15.63 -21.20 7.36
C ASP A 294 -15.17 -22.67 7.39
N ALA A 295 -15.32 -23.39 6.26
CA ALA A 295 -14.87 -24.77 6.11
C ALA A 295 -13.34 -24.96 6.12
N VAL A 296 -12.55 -23.87 6.03
CA VAL A 296 -11.07 -23.89 6.08
C VAL A 296 -10.54 -23.55 7.47
N SER A 297 -11.34 -22.85 8.29
CA SER A 297 -10.98 -22.54 9.68
C SER A 297 -11.20 -23.73 10.64
N ALA A 298 -11.89 -24.78 10.21
CA ALA A 298 -12.15 -26.00 10.97
C ALA A 298 -11.12 -27.10 10.68
#